data_AF-A0A949CP26-F1
#
_entry.id   AF-A0A949CP26-F1
#
_cell.length_a   1.000
_cell.length_b   1.000
_cell.length_c   1.000
_cell.angle_alpha   90.00
_cell.angle_beta   90.00
_cell.angle_gamma   90.00
#
_symmetry.space_group_name_H-M   'P 1'
#
loop_
_entity.id
_entity.type
_entity.pdbx_description
1 polymer ?
#
loop_
_entity_poly.entity_id
_entity_poly.type
_entity_poly.pdbx_seq_one_letter_code
_entity_poly.pdbx_strand_id
1 'polypeptide(L)'
;QREDCDELTDEVVVRRSAENYRLGQNIRFRGENARREDVILHRGIEIQPVVLAGLATFSAPVEVSVYRRLRVAILNTGDELIPWGAPIEDWQVRDSNGPLLESMLARYSWAEFTRQRVADSFPEVSSAIESHLQHYDCILLSGGVSMGDTDFVPKAIENAGGRIVFHRIPIRPGKPLLGACTGQGQLIMGLPGNPQSVAVTFRRYALGLMQHMAGRHAKVDSPRVQVHCKDNKRLDLLWFRLVRLRDDGTVEVESNQGSGDLATLARSDGFVEISPGEETRGYHPFFAW
;
A
#
# COMPACT_ATOMS: atom_id res chain seq x y z
N GLN A 1 -15.36 -0.18 -47.28
CA GLN A 1 -14.84 1.09 -47.80
C GLN A 1 -13.54 1.41 -47.08
N ARG A 2 -12.42 1.49 -47.80
CA ARG A 2 -11.13 1.95 -47.24
C ARG A 2 -11.03 3.45 -47.51
N GLU A 3 -10.48 4.23 -46.57
CA GLU A 3 -10.52 5.70 -46.64
C GLU A 3 -9.90 6.28 -47.93
N ASP A 4 -8.84 5.64 -48.43
CA ASP A 4 -8.07 6.10 -49.61
C ASP A 4 -8.35 5.28 -50.89
N CYS A 5 -9.32 4.35 -50.89
CA CYS A 5 -9.61 3.52 -52.05
C CYS A 5 -11.11 3.42 -52.38
N ASP A 6 -11.41 3.36 -53.67
CA ASP A 6 -12.70 2.92 -54.19
C ASP A 6 -12.59 1.46 -54.63
N GLU A 7 -13.37 0.59 -54.01
CA GLU A 7 -13.43 -0.84 -54.35
C GLU A 7 -14.55 -1.05 -55.37
N LEU A 8 -14.19 -1.41 -56.60
CA LEU A 8 -15.09 -1.77 -57.70
C LEU A 8 -15.19 -3.31 -57.79
N THR A 9 -16.00 -3.83 -58.72
CA THR A 9 -16.26 -5.28 -58.83
C THR A 9 -15.01 -6.10 -59.18
N ASP A 10 -14.12 -5.54 -60.00
CA ASP A 10 -12.93 -6.19 -60.56
C ASP A 10 -11.63 -5.42 -60.32
N GLU A 11 -11.70 -4.22 -59.74
CA GLU A 11 -10.52 -3.39 -59.46
C GLU A 11 -10.62 -2.57 -58.17
N VAL A 12 -9.46 -2.11 -57.69
CA VAL A 12 -9.36 -1.17 -56.57
C VAL A 12 -8.67 0.10 -57.06
N VAL A 13 -9.39 1.21 -57.03
CA VAL A 13 -8.86 2.52 -57.43
C VAL A 13 -8.31 3.23 -56.20
N VAL A 14 -7.01 3.49 -56.19
CA VAL A 14 -6.36 4.29 -55.15
C VAL A 14 -6.57 5.77 -55.45
N ARG A 15 -7.20 6.51 -54.53
CA ARG A 15 -7.65 7.90 -54.77
C ARG A 15 -6.51 8.91 -54.85
N ARG A 16 -5.36 8.62 -54.23
CA ARG A 16 -4.19 9.50 -54.23
C ARG A 16 -3.19 9.07 -55.30
N SER A 17 -2.55 10.06 -55.94
CA SER A 17 -1.43 9.81 -56.86
C SER A 17 -0.30 9.04 -56.16
N ALA A 18 0.35 8.13 -56.90
CA ALA A 18 1.44 7.29 -56.40
C ALA A 18 2.59 8.10 -55.78
N GLU A 19 2.87 9.30 -56.30
CA GLU A 19 3.91 10.21 -55.81
C GLU A 19 3.65 10.74 -54.40
N ASN A 20 2.39 10.67 -53.93
CA ASN A 20 2.00 11.09 -52.59
C ASN A 20 2.20 9.99 -51.54
N TYR A 21 2.62 8.79 -51.94
CA TYR A 21 2.95 7.70 -51.03
C TYR A 21 4.45 7.66 -50.75
N ARG A 22 4.82 7.44 -49.49
CA ARG A 22 6.22 7.21 -49.11
C ARG A 22 6.55 5.73 -49.26
N LEU A 23 7.76 5.43 -49.73
CA LEU A 23 8.25 4.05 -49.73
C LEU A 23 8.25 3.52 -48.28
N GLY A 24 7.64 2.34 -48.07
CA GLY A 24 7.48 1.77 -46.72
C GLY A 24 6.31 2.33 -45.91
N GLN A 25 5.50 3.24 -46.47
CA GLN A 25 4.29 3.72 -45.81
C GLN A 25 3.34 2.57 -45.52
N ASN A 26 2.78 2.55 -44.31
CA ASN A 26 1.86 1.51 -43.83
C ASN A 26 2.47 0.08 -43.83
N ILE A 27 3.80 -0.04 -43.89
CA ILE A 27 4.52 -1.31 -43.68
C ILE A 27 5.06 -1.35 -42.26
N ARG A 28 4.73 -2.42 -41.53
CA ARG A 28 5.34 -2.73 -40.23
C ARG A 28 6.58 -3.59 -40.44
N PHE A 29 7.75 -3.08 -40.07
CA PHE A 29 9.01 -3.78 -40.28
C PHE A 29 9.31 -4.78 -39.16
N ARG A 30 10.00 -5.87 -39.49
CA ARG A 30 10.40 -6.87 -38.49
C ARG A 30 11.28 -6.21 -37.41
N GLY A 31 10.85 -6.33 -36.16
CA GLY A 31 11.58 -5.82 -35.00
C GLY A 31 11.47 -4.30 -34.81
N GLU A 32 10.48 -3.64 -35.41
CA GLU A 32 10.27 -2.19 -35.28
C GLU A 32 9.87 -1.75 -33.86
N ASN A 33 9.19 -2.61 -33.09
CA ASN A 33 8.80 -2.31 -31.71
C ASN A 33 9.79 -2.85 -30.68
N ALA A 34 10.46 -3.96 -30.99
CA ALA A 34 11.51 -4.56 -30.18
C ALA A 34 12.33 -5.53 -31.03
N ARG A 35 13.64 -5.57 -30.80
CA ARG A 35 14.55 -6.51 -31.44
C ARG A 35 14.70 -7.76 -30.59
N ARG A 36 15.21 -8.82 -31.21
CA ARG A 36 15.61 -10.03 -30.50
C ARG A 36 16.64 -9.62 -29.43
N GLU A 37 16.51 -10.17 -28.23
CA GLU A 37 17.38 -9.92 -27.06
C GLU A 37 17.15 -8.59 -26.34
N ASP A 38 16.22 -7.75 -26.81
CA ASP A 38 15.83 -6.55 -26.06
C ASP A 38 15.15 -6.93 -24.74
N VAL A 39 15.49 -6.19 -23.67
CA VAL A 39 14.82 -6.29 -22.39
C VAL A 39 13.53 -5.47 -22.45
N ILE A 40 12.39 -6.15 -22.56
CA ILE A 40 11.07 -5.49 -22.59
C ILE A 40 10.64 -5.06 -21.18
N LEU A 41 10.93 -5.88 -20.18
CA LEU A 41 10.53 -5.68 -18.79
C LEU A 41 11.69 -5.99 -17.87
N HIS A 42 11.91 -5.12 -16.89
CA HIS A 42 12.88 -5.35 -15.84
C HIS A 42 12.29 -6.16 -14.68
N ARG A 43 13.13 -6.94 -14.01
CA ARG A 43 12.79 -7.64 -12.76
C ARG A 43 12.26 -6.64 -11.72
N GLY A 44 11.20 -7.02 -11.01
CA GLY A 44 10.59 -6.24 -9.93
C GLY A 44 9.47 -5.29 -10.38
N ILE A 45 9.03 -5.42 -11.63
CA ILE A 45 7.80 -4.81 -12.13
C ILE A 45 6.60 -5.68 -11.66
N GLU A 46 5.59 -5.01 -11.13
CA GLU A 46 4.31 -5.64 -10.78
C GLU A 46 3.52 -5.97 -12.06
N ILE A 47 2.94 -7.16 -12.14
CA ILE A 47 2.14 -7.58 -13.30
C ILE A 47 0.77 -6.89 -13.24
N GLN A 48 0.71 -5.70 -13.82
CA GLN A 48 -0.51 -4.93 -14.09
C GLN A 48 -1.05 -5.25 -15.50
N PRO A 49 -2.27 -4.82 -15.87
CA PRO A 49 -2.88 -5.17 -17.17
C PRO A 49 -1.99 -4.88 -18.38
N VAL A 50 -1.27 -3.74 -18.40
CA VAL A 50 -0.38 -3.37 -19.51
C VAL A 50 0.89 -4.23 -19.54
N VAL A 51 1.43 -4.57 -18.38
CA VAL A 51 2.59 -5.47 -18.25
C VAL A 51 2.22 -6.87 -18.75
N LEU A 52 1.02 -7.35 -18.41
CA LEU A 52 0.49 -8.62 -18.88
C LEU A 52 0.34 -8.65 -20.41
N ALA A 53 -0.12 -7.56 -21.04
CA ALA A 53 -0.18 -7.46 -22.50
C ALA A 53 1.21 -7.54 -23.16
N GLY A 54 2.21 -6.89 -22.54
CA GLY A 54 3.60 -6.99 -22.95
C GLY A 54 4.14 -8.42 -22.84
N LEU A 55 3.90 -9.08 -21.70
CA LEU A 55 4.26 -10.49 -21.50
C LEU A 55 3.61 -11.37 -22.58
N ALA A 56 2.30 -11.28 -22.77
CA ALA A 56 1.58 -12.08 -23.77
C ALA A 56 2.12 -11.91 -25.20
N THR A 57 2.66 -10.72 -25.53
CA THR A 57 3.20 -10.42 -26.85
C THR A 57 4.65 -10.88 -27.02
N PHE A 58 5.48 -10.70 -25.98
CA PHE A 58 6.94 -10.79 -26.08
C PHE A 58 7.59 -11.96 -25.34
N SER A 59 6.85 -12.70 -24.50
CA SER A 59 7.44 -13.83 -23.76
C SER A 59 7.25 -15.17 -24.48
N ALA A 60 8.37 -15.86 -24.75
CA ALA A 60 8.42 -17.27 -25.09
C ALA A 60 9.58 -17.96 -24.33
N PRO A 61 9.36 -19.10 -23.65
CA PRO A 61 8.09 -19.80 -23.46
C PRO A 61 7.09 -19.05 -22.55
N VAL A 62 5.85 -19.55 -22.50
CA VAL A 62 4.63 -18.92 -21.91
C VAL A 62 4.71 -18.69 -20.39
N GLU A 63 5.65 -19.34 -19.71
CA GLU A 63 5.80 -19.25 -18.26
C GLU A 63 6.82 -18.18 -17.89
N VAL A 64 6.42 -17.25 -17.02
CA VAL A 64 7.29 -16.21 -16.47
C VAL A 64 7.62 -16.49 -15.02
N SER A 65 8.89 -16.32 -14.66
CA SER A 65 9.32 -16.43 -13.27
C SER A 65 8.83 -15.21 -12.49
N VAL A 66 8.06 -15.46 -11.43
CA VAL A 66 7.53 -14.43 -10.53
C VAL A 66 7.98 -14.70 -9.09
N TYR A 67 7.94 -13.66 -8.27
CA TYR A 67 8.04 -13.84 -6.83
C TYR A 67 6.78 -14.54 -6.32
N ARG A 68 6.95 -15.47 -5.37
CA ARG A 68 5.81 -16.02 -4.63
C ARG A 68 5.09 -14.89 -3.89
N ARG A 69 3.81 -15.10 -3.58
CA ARG A 69 3.06 -14.16 -2.74
C ARG A 69 3.71 -14.05 -1.36
N LEU A 70 3.64 -12.85 -0.81
CA LEU A 70 4.06 -12.53 0.54
C LEU A 70 2.95 -12.96 1.51
N ARG A 71 3.28 -13.84 2.45
CA ARG A 71 2.34 -14.34 3.47
C ARG A 71 2.31 -13.36 4.64
N VAL A 72 1.13 -12.80 4.90
CA VAL A 72 0.93 -11.75 5.92
C VAL A 72 -0.07 -12.24 6.97
N ALA A 73 0.35 -12.27 8.23
CA ALA A 73 -0.55 -12.48 9.35
C ALA A 73 -0.98 -11.13 9.93
N ILE A 74 -2.28 -10.93 10.10
CA ILE A 74 -2.85 -9.78 10.80
C ILE A 74 -3.29 -10.25 12.19
N LEU A 75 -2.65 -9.72 13.22
CA LEU A 75 -2.93 -10.04 14.62
C LEU A 75 -3.56 -8.83 15.29
N ASN A 76 -4.85 -8.91 15.58
CA ASN A 76 -5.57 -7.86 16.30
C ASN A 76 -5.60 -8.21 17.78
N THR A 77 -5.07 -7.32 18.63
CA THR A 77 -5.17 -7.46 20.10
C THR A 77 -6.16 -6.47 20.67
N GLY A 78 -6.84 -6.89 21.73
CA GLY A 78 -7.83 -6.08 22.45
C GLY A 78 -8.98 -6.95 22.94
N ASP A 79 -9.15 -7.01 24.26
CA ASP A 79 -10.21 -7.78 24.90
C ASP A 79 -11.58 -7.10 24.68
N GLU A 80 -11.58 -5.78 24.50
CA GLU A 80 -12.74 -4.97 24.15
C GLU A 80 -13.29 -5.22 22.75
N LEU A 81 -12.49 -5.83 21.85
CA LEU A 81 -12.86 -5.97 20.46
C LEU A 81 -14.01 -6.98 20.28
N ILE A 82 -14.94 -6.70 19.37
CA ILE A 82 -15.95 -7.66 18.94
C ILE A 82 -16.09 -7.67 17.41
N PRO A 83 -16.54 -8.79 16.82
CA PRO A 83 -16.73 -8.86 15.38
C PRO A 83 -17.88 -7.95 14.90
N TRP A 84 -17.88 -7.65 13.61
CA TRP A 84 -18.99 -6.95 12.97
C TRP A 84 -20.30 -7.73 13.12
N GLY A 85 -21.40 -7.01 13.34
CA GLY A 85 -22.74 -7.60 13.51
C GLY A 85 -23.02 -8.17 14.90
N ALA A 86 -22.01 -8.32 15.78
CA ALA A 86 -22.25 -8.78 17.14
C ALA A 86 -22.98 -7.70 17.99
N PRO A 87 -23.81 -8.14 18.97
CA PRO A 87 -24.28 -7.28 20.06
C PRO A 87 -23.09 -6.64 20.78
N ILE A 88 -23.22 -5.37 21.14
CA ILE A 88 -22.15 -4.59 21.76
C ILE A 88 -22.50 -4.31 23.21
N GLU A 89 -21.57 -4.59 24.11
CA GLU A 89 -21.64 -4.19 25.52
C GLU A 89 -20.95 -2.83 25.73
N ASP A 90 -21.23 -2.16 26.84
CA ASP A 90 -20.77 -0.79 27.11
C ASP A 90 -19.24 -0.62 27.12
N TRP A 91 -18.50 -1.70 27.39
CA TRP A 91 -17.04 -1.70 27.45
C TRP A 91 -16.38 -2.16 26.14
N GLN A 92 -17.17 -2.58 25.15
CA GLN A 92 -16.68 -3.17 23.92
C GLN A 92 -16.67 -2.18 22.76
N VAL A 93 -15.81 -2.44 21.77
CA VAL A 93 -15.80 -1.74 20.48
C VAL A 93 -15.70 -2.75 19.35
N ARG A 94 -16.25 -2.40 18.17
CA ARG A 94 -16.14 -3.28 17.01
C ARG A 94 -14.74 -3.23 16.40
N ASP A 95 -14.22 -4.40 16.04
CA ASP A 95 -12.96 -4.50 15.30
C ASP A 95 -13.10 -3.82 13.93
N SER A 96 -12.48 -2.65 13.81
CA SER A 96 -12.39 -1.88 12.57
C SER A 96 -11.01 -2.03 11.91
N ASN A 97 -9.96 -2.27 12.70
CA ASN A 97 -8.59 -2.36 12.20
C ASN A 97 -8.36 -3.62 11.37
N GLY A 98 -8.96 -4.74 11.76
CA GLY A 98 -8.84 -6.01 11.03
C GLY A 98 -9.37 -5.88 9.60
N PRO A 99 -10.66 -5.56 9.42
CA PRO A 99 -11.25 -5.37 8.09
C PRO A 99 -10.56 -4.26 7.28
N LEU A 100 -10.07 -3.20 7.94
CA LEU A 100 -9.29 -2.14 7.30
C LEU A 100 -8.00 -2.68 6.68
N LEU A 101 -7.18 -3.41 7.44
CA LEU A 101 -5.91 -3.96 6.96
C LEU A 101 -6.13 -5.05 5.90
N GLU A 102 -7.10 -5.93 6.09
CA GLU A 102 -7.51 -6.94 5.10
C GLU A 102 -7.87 -6.27 3.76
N SER A 103 -8.71 -5.23 3.80
CA SER A 103 -9.16 -4.52 2.60
C SER A 103 -8.04 -3.74 1.93
N MET A 104 -7.14 -3.11 2.70
CA MET A 104 -5.98 -2.42 2.14
C MET A 104 -5.01 -3.40 1.47
N LEU A 105 -4.81 -4.60 2.02
CA LEU A 105 -3.95 -5.64 1.43
C LEU A 105 -4.60 -6.33 0.23
N ALA A 106 -5.92 -6.54 0.23
CA ALA A 106 -6.65 -7.18 -0.86
C ALA A 106 -6.48 -6.49 -2.22
N ARG A 107 -6.09 -5.21 -2.21
CA ARG A 107 -5.77 -4.44 -3.43
C ARG A 107 -4.49 -4.89 -4.13
N TYR A 108 -3.67 -5.71 -3.49
CA TYR A 108 -2.35 -6.09 -3.96
C TYR A 108 -2.29 -7.60 -4.19
N SER A 109 -2.21 -8.02 -5.46
CA SER A 109 -2.22 -9.44 -5.85
C SER A 109 -0.97 -10.22 -5.42
N TRP A 110 0.08 -9.51 -4.98
CA TRP A 110 1.32 -10.09 -4.46
C TRP A 110 1.26 -10.43 -2.97
N ALA A 111 0.17 -10.11 -2.26
CA ALA A 111 -0.02 -10.47 -0.86
C ALA A 111 -1.06 -11.59 -0.71
N GLU A 112 -0.83 -12.50 0.23
CA GLU A 112 -1.84 -13.40 0.78
C GLU A 112 -1.88 -13.22 2.29
N PHE A 113 -3.07 -13.19 2.88
CA PHE A 113 -3.20 -12.81 4.28
C PHE A 113 -4.25 -13.60 5.05
N THR A 114 -4.04 -13.68 6.35
CA THR A 114 -5.00 -14.18 7.32
C THR A 114 -5.14 -13.19 8.46
N ARG A 115 -6.27 -13.25 9.17
CA ARG A 115 -6.51 -12.48 10.38
C ARG A 115 -6.80 -13.40 11.55
N GLN A 116 -6.21 -13.08 12.69
CA GLN A 116 -6.51 -13.68 13.97
C GLN A 116 -6.71 -12.58 15.02
N ARG A 117 -7.72 -12.78 15.87
CA ARG A 117 -7.83 -12.03 17.12
C ARG A 117 -7.02 -12.74 18.20
N VAL A 118 -6.25 -11.98 18.97
CA VAL A 118 -5.42 -12.46 20.06
C VAL A 118 -5.83 -11.71 21.33
N ALA A 119 -5.95 -12.42 22.45
CA ALA A 119 -6.25 -11.78 23.73
C ALA A 119 -5.10 -10.87 24.16
N ASP A 120 -5.39 -9.80 24.90
CA ASP A 120 -4.39 -8.79 25.26
C ASP A 120 -3.53 -9.22 26.46
N SER A 121 -2.78 -10.31 26.27
CA SER A 121 -1.88 -10.85 27.30
C SER A 121 -0.55 -11.32 26.72
N PHE A 122 0.52 -11.21 27.52
CA PHE A 122 1.85 -11.62 27.12
C PHE A 122 1.94 -13.05 26.57
N PRO A 123 1.39 -14.09 27.23
CA PRO A 123 1.54 -15.46 26.75
C PRO A 123 0.85 -15.67 25.40
N GLU A 124 -0.33 -15.09 25.21
CA GLU A 124 -1.12 -15.21 23.98
C GLU A 124 -0.44 -14.48 22.82
N VAL A 125 0.04 -13.26 23.03
CA VAL A 125 0.78 -12.49 22.02
C VAL A 125 2.10 -13.16 21.65
N SER A 126 2.88 -13.65 22.63
CA SER A 126 4.14 -14.37 22.38
C SER A 126 3.89 -15.63 21.55
N SER A 127 2.93 -16.46 21.97
CA SER A 127 2.55 -17.70 21.26
C SER A 127 2.06 -17.42 19.84
N ALA A 128 1.24 -16.38 19.66
CA ALA A 128 0.76 -15.99 18.35
C ALA A 128 1.90 -15.54 17.42
N ILE A 129 2.84 -14.72 17.91
CA ILE A 129 4.00 -14.28 17.12
C ILE A 129 4.87 -15.48 16.75
N GLU A 130 5.25 -16.31 17.72
CA GLU A 130 6.13 -17.48 17.49
C GLU A 130 5.53 -18.47 16.48
N SER A 131 4.24 -18.79 16.63
CA SER A 131 3.55 -19.71 15.70
C SER A 131 3.45 -19.13 14.28
N HIS A 132 3.13 -17.84 14.13
CA HIS A 132 3.02 -17.23 12.81
C HIS A 132 4.37 -17.05 12.12
N LEU A 133 5.45 -16.83 12.86
CA LEU A 133 6.80 -16.81 12.29
C LEU A 133 7.23 -18.16 11.70
N GLN A 134 6.51 -19.27 11.90
CA GLN A 134 6.81 -20.52 11.20
C GLN A 134 6.25 -20.56 9.76
N HIS A 135 5.22 -19.74 9.48
CA HIS A 135 4.42 -19.86 8.26
C HIS A 135 4.25 -18.55 7.48
N TYR A 136 4.59 -17.41 8.08
CA TYR A 136 4.35 -16.09 7.51
C TYR A 136 5.66 -15.31 7.35
N ASP A 137 5.68 -14.42 6.36
CA ASP A 137 6.83 -13.56 6.07
C ASP A 137 6.69 -12.19 6.75
N CYS A 138 5.44 -11.79 7.02
CA CYS A 138 5.11 -10.54 7.69
C CYS A 138 4.05 -10.77 8.76
N ILE A 139 4.20 -10.11 9.90
CA ILE A 139 3.19 -10.01 10.95
C ILE A 139 2.83 -8.53 11.11
N LEU A 140 1.55 -8.20 10.96
CA LEU A 140 0.97 -6.90 11.28
C LEU A 140 0.20 -7.03 12.58
N LEU A 141 0.74 -6.50 13.66
CA LEU A 141 0.05 -6.40 14.95
C LEU A 141 -0.71 -5.08 14.99
N SER A 142 -1.97 -5.10 15.42
CA SER A 142 -2.77 -3.91 15.63
C SER A 142 -3.43 -3.95 17.00
N GLY A 143 -3.09 -2.99 17.87
CA GLY A 143 -3.39 -3.05 19.30
C GLY A 143 -2.15 -3.43 20.13
N GLY A 144 -2.22 -3.30 21.46
CA GLY A 144 -1.19 -3.81 22.38
C GLY A 144 0.19 -3.13 22.37
N VAL A 145 0.39 -2.07 21.56
CA VAL A 145 1.65 -1.30 21.45
C VAL A 145 1.60 0.07 22.18
N SER A 146 0.61 0.28 23.05
CA SER A 146 0.32 1.60 23.65
C SER A 146 0.89 1.78 25.06
N MET A 147 0.76 3.00 25.59
CA MET A 147 1.21 3.49 26.90
C MET A 147 0.43 2.89 28.10
N GLY A 148 0.22 1.58 28.12
CA GLY A 148 -0.24 0.86 29.31
C GLY A 148 0.95 0.33 30.11
N ASP A 149 0.73 -0.02 31.39
CA ASP A 149 1.77 -0.50 32.32
C ASP A 149 2.45 -1.82 31.89
N THR A 150 2.04 -2.43 30.77
CA THR A 150 2.64 -3.65 30.23
C THR A 150 2.62 -3.68 28.69
N ASP A 151 3.63 -3.06 28.07
CA ASP A 151 3.87 -3.11 26.61
C ASP A 151 4.43 -4.52 26.24
N PHE A 152 3.53 -5.49 26.01
CA PHE A 152 3.88 -6.90 25.79
C PHE A 152 4.56 -7.17 24.45
N VAL A 153 4.25 -6.36 23.43
CA VAL A 153 4.68 -6.58 22.05
C VAL A 153 6.20 -6.54 21.88
N PRO A 154 6.94 -5.53 22.38
CA PRO A 154 8.40 -5.54 22.30
C PRO A 154 9.05 -6.81 22.87
N LYS A 155 8.62 -7.21 24.08
CA LYS A 155 9.15 -8.40 24.77
C LYS A 155 8.79 -9.69 24.05
N ALA A 156 7.57 -9.81 23.53
CA ALA A 156 7.12 -10.97 22.77
C ALA A 156 7.90 -11.12 21.45
N ILE A 157 8.20 -10.00 20.78
CA ILE A 157 9.05 -9.98 19.58
C ILE A 157 10.47 -10.45 19.90
N GLU A 158 11.06 -9.94 20.97
CA GLU A 158 12.41 -10.34 21.41
C GLU A 158 12.47 -11.82 21.78
N ASN A 159 11.47 -12.33 22.51
CA ASN A 159 11.33 -13.74 22.86
C ASN A 159 11.26 -14.65 21.62
N ALA A 160 10.60 -14.19 20.56
CA ALA A 160 10.52 -14.90 19.29
C ALA A 160 11.80 -14.78 18.43
N GLY A 161 12.89 -14.23 18.97
CA GLY A 161 14.15 -14.01 18.25
C GLY A 161 14.10 -12.85 17.26
N GLY A 162 13.11 -11.97 17.39
CA GLY A 162 12.99 -10.74 16.62
C GLY A 162 13.90 -9.64 17.17
N ARG A 163 14.44 -8.82 16.26
CA ARG A 163 15.21 -7.61 16.58
C ARG A 163 14.37 -6.38 16.26
N ILE A 164 14.08 -5.58 17.27
CA ILE A 164 13.43 -4.28 17.09
C ILE A 164 14.41 -3.32 16.40
N VAL A 165 13.98 -2.72 15.30
CA VAL A 165 14.76 -1.76 14.50
C VAL A 165 14.40 -0.33 14.88
N PHE A 166 13.12 -0.07 15.07
CA PHE A 166 12.63 1.21 15.59
C PHE A 166 11.36 0.99 16.40
N HIS A 167 11.15 1.87 17.37
CA HIS A 167 9.95 1.95 18.16
C HIS A 167 9.77 3.40 18.59
N ARG A 168 8.53 3.90 18.62
CA ARG A 168 8.18 5.25 19.09
C ARG A 168 8.82 6.37 18.26
N ILE A 169 8.50 6.42 16.98
CA ILE A 169 9.03 7.45 16.07
C ILE A 169 8.27 8.79 16.22
N PRO A 170 8.91 9.95 15.94
CA PRO A 170 8.29 11.27 16.07
C PRO A 170 7.32 11.53 14.91
N ILE A 171 6.14 10.91 15.00
CA ILE A 171 5.06 11.07 14.04
C ILE A 171 3.72 11.37 14.73
N ARG A 172 2.81 12.01 13.98
CA ARG A 172 1.42 12.21 14.39
C ARG A 172 0.48 11.98 13.21
N PRO A 173 -0.60 11.21 13.35
CA PRO A 173 -0.81 10.21 14.38
C PRO A 173 0.19 9.04 14.26
N GLY A 174 0.20 8.17 15.27
CA GLY A 174 0.88 6.87 15.18
C GLY A 174 2.23 6.75 15.85
N LYS A 175 2.56 7.65 16.79
CA LYS A 175 3.80 7.63 17.58
C LYS A 175 4.30 6.22 17.97
N PRO A 176 3.51 5.31 18.57
CA PRO A 176 4.03 4.02 19.04
C PRO A 176 4.27 2.97 17.95
N LEU A 177 4.38 3.37 16.67
CA LEU A 177 4.78 2.45 15.61
C LEU A 177 6.08 1.72 15.97
N LEU A 178 6.06 0.41 15.79
CA LEU A 178 7.19 -0.50 15.99
C LEU A 178 7.48 -1.25 14.69
N GLY A 179 8.76 -1.33 14.34
CA GLY A 179 9.24 -2.16 13.25
C GLY A 179 10.37 -3.07 13.74
N ALA A 180 10.24 -4.36 13.47
CA ALA A 180 11.20 -5.38 13.86
C ALA A 180 11.42 -6.37 12.72
N CYS A 181 12.53 -7.11 12.78
CA CYS A 181 12.84 -8.17 11.84
C CYS A 181 13.45 -9.39 12.55
N THR A 182 13.22 -10.59 12.03
CA THR A 182 13.88 -11.82 12.51
C THR A 182 15.21 -12.05 11.79
N GLY A 183 16.05 -12.93 12.32
CA GLY A 183 17.28 -13.37 11.64
C GLY A 183 17.03 -14.09 10.29
N GLN A 184 15.80 -14.55 10.05
CA GLN A 184 15.37 -15.18 8.81
C GLN A 184 14.80 -14.16 7.80
N GLY A 185 14.79 -12.87 8.13
CA GLY A 185 14.33 -11.80 7.24
C GLY A 185 12.83 -11.54 7.25
N GLN A 186 12.09 -12.07 8.23
CA GLN A 186 10.66 -11.80 8.36
C GLN A 186 10.43 -10.44 9.00
N LEU A 187 9.35 -9.77 8.61
CA LEU A 187 8.97 -8.44 9.08
C LEU A 187 7.90 -8.54 10.17
N ILE A 188 8.06 -7.77 11.26
CA ILE A 188 7.02 -7.60 12.27
C ILE A 188 6.76 -6.09 12.42
N MET A 189 5.52 -5.67 12.18
CA MET A 189 5.08 -4.29 12.33
C MET A 189 4.05 -4.21 13.45
N GLY A 190 4.39 -3.51 14.53
CA GLY A 190 3.46 -3.15 15.60
C GLY A 190 2.79 -1.83 15.27
N LEU A 191 1.54 -1.89 14.79
CA LEU A 191 0.74 -0.73 14.42
C LEU A 191 -0.06 -0.22 15.64
N PRO A 192 -0.20 1.11 15.81
CA PRO A 192 -0.95 1.69 16.92
C PRO A 192 -2.43 1.31 16.88
N GLY A 193 -3.10 1.07 18.02
CA GLY A 193 -4.49 0.58 18.05
C GLY A 193 -5.57 1.53 17.50
N ASN A 194 -5.27 2.83 17.35
CA ASN A 194 -6.22 3.81 16.83
C ASN A 194 -6.36 3.70 15.29
N PRO A 195 -7.58 3.59 14.72
CA PRO A 195 -7.76 3.27 13.30
C PRO A 195 -7.09 4.23 12.31
N GLN A 196 -7.10 5.54 12.56
CA GLN A 196 -6.38 6.49 11.71
C GLN A 196 -4.87 6.24 11.75
N SER A 197 -4.34 5.90 12.93
CA SER A 197 -2.92 5.58 13.08
C SER A 197 -2.58 4.30 12.32
N VAL A 198 -3.43 3.27 12.39
CA VAL A 198 -3.27 2.02 11.62
C VAL A 198 -3.22 2.33 10.12
N ALA A 199 -4.22 3.02 9.58
CA ALA A 199 -4.29 3.34 8.15
C ALA A 199 -3.04 4.09 7.67
N VAL A 200 -2.69 5.18 8.37
CA VAL A 200 -1.55 6.04 8.03
C VAL A 200 -0.23 5.27 8.13
N THR A 201 0.01 4.57 9.23
CA THR A 201 1.29 3.88 9.45
C THR A 201 1.45 2.65 8.57
N PHE A 202 0.37 1.91 8.31
CA PHE A 202 0.38 0.83 7.32
C PHE A 202 0.73 1.39 5.95
N ARG A 203 -0.02 2.40 5.47
CA ARG A 203 0.15 2.96 4.13
C ARG A 203 1.54 3.57 3.94
N ARG A 204 2.04 4.29 4.94
CA ARG A 204 3.30 5.04 4.85
C ARG A 204 4.54 4.17 5.05
N TYR A 205 4.48 3.19 5.95
CA TYR A 205 5.65 2.42 6.39
C TYR A 205 5.52 0.95 6.04
N ALA A 206 4.51 0.24 6.55
CA ALA A 206 4.41 -1.21 6.38
C ALA A 206 4.33 -1.61 4.90
N LEU A 207 3.49 -0.93 4.12
CA LEU A 207 3.28 -1.24 2.71
C LEU A 207 4.56 -1.14 1.88
N GLY A 208 5.38 -0.11 2.08
CA GLY A 208 6.63 0.06 1.33
C GLY A 208 7.63 -1.06 1.62
N LEU A 209 7.74 -1.47 2.90
CA LEU A 209 8.58 -2.59 3.31
C LEU A 209 8.08 -3.92 2.71
N MET A 210 6.77 -4.15 2.77
CA MET A 210 6.14 -5.35 2.21
C MET A 210 6.27 -5.40 0.68
N GLN A 211 6.13 -4.28 -0.02
CA GLN A 211 6.38 -4.18 -1.46
C GLN A 211 7.83 -4.53 -1.80
N HIS A 212 8.79 -4.05 -1.00
CA HIS A 212 10.19 -4.42 -1.17
C HIS A 212 10.42 -5.93 -0.99
N MET A 213 9.82 -6.53 0.05
CA MET A 213 9.87 -7.98 0.28
C MET A 213 9.19 -8.79 -0.84
N ALA A 214 8.14 -8.26 -1.44
CA ALA A 214 7.47 -8.83 -2.62
C ALA A 214 8.27 -8.64 -3.93
N GLY A 215 9.48 -8.07 -3.85
CA GLY A 215 10.39 -7.92 -4.99
C GLY A 215 10.19 -6.64 -5.81
N ARG A 216 9.40 -5.67 -5.30
CA ARG A 216 9.24 -4.36 -5.93
C ARG A 216 10.44 -3.48 -5.60
N HIS A 217 11.21 -3.13 -6.63
CA HIS A 217 12.44 -2.33 -6.47
C HIS A 217 12.29 -0.86 -6.92
N ALA A 218 11.15 -0.51 -7.51
CA ALA A 218 10.85 0.87 -7.86
C ALA A 218 10.61 1.70 -6.59
N LYS A 219 11.12 2.94 -6.59
CA LYS A 219 10.75 3.92 -5.56
C LYS A 219 9.24 4.17 -5.63
N VAL A 220 8.60 4.17 -4.48
CA VAL A 220 7.23 4.65 -4.35
C VAL A 220 7.30 6.17 -4.28
N ASP A 221 7.23 6.83 -5.44
CA ASP A 221 7.11 8.28 -5.47
C ASP A 221 5.66 8.67 -5.15
N SER A 222 5.50 9.47 -4.10
CA SER A 222 4.22 10.09 -3.77
C SER A 222 4.11 11.44 -4.49
N PRO A 223 3.04 11.70 -5.24
CA PRO A 223 2.84 13.00 -5.86
C PRO A 223 2.77 14.08 -4.78
N ARG A 224 3.26 15.27 -5.08
CA ARG A 224 3.08 16.44 -4.23
C ARG A 224 1.83 17.18 -4.69
N VAL A 225 0.93 17.49 -3.76
CA VAL A 225 -0.33 18.19 -4.05
C VAL A 225 -0.41 19.47 -3.27
N GLN A 226 -1.09 20.48 -3.82
CA GLN A 226 -1.36 21.72 -3.11
C GLN A 226 -2.42 21.50 -2.02
N VAL A 227 -2.12 21.94 -0.81
CA VAL A 227 -2.92 21.70 0.39
C VAL A 227 -3.61 22.99 0.86
N HIS A 228 -4.92 22.91 1.04
CA HIS A 228 -5.75 23.93 1.65
C HIS A 228 -6.06 23.56 3.11
N CYS A 229 -5.80 24.50 4.02
CA CYS A 229 -6.09 24.35 5.43
C CYS A 229 -6.52 25.69 6.04
N LYS A 230 -7.33 25.61 7.09
CA LYS A 230 -7.87 26.77 7.84
C LYS A 230 -6.95 27.22 8.97
N ASP A 231 -6.05 26.36 9.42
CA ASP A 231 -5.07 26.63 10.46
C ASP A 231 -3.65 26.82 9.90
N ASN A 232 -2.77 27.39 10.73
CA ASN A 232 -1.35 27.59 10.46
C ASN A 232 -0.47 26.79 11.45
N LYS A 233 -0.97 25.64 11.94
CA LYS A 233 -0.25 24.85 12.95
C LYS A 233 1.03 24.27 12.35
N ARG A 234 2.09 24.28 13.17
CA ARG A 234 3.38 23.67 12.88
C ARG A 234 3.73 22.74 14.02
N LEU A 235 4.24 21.55 13.72
CA LEU A 235 4.68 20.57 14.70
C LEU A 235 6.14 20.23 14.42
N ASP A 236 6.93 20.00 15.47
CA ASP A 236 8.33 19.58 15.35
C ASP A 236 8.44 18.04 15.22
N LEU A 237 7.60 17.47 14.37
CA LEU A 237 7.51 16.04 14.07
C LEU A 237 6.84 15.84 12.71
N LEU A 238 6.95 14.65 12.13
CA LEU A 238 6.25 14.32 10.90
C LEU A 238 4.75 14.24 11.17
N TRP A 239 3.98 15.06 10.46
CA TRP A 239 2.55 15.18 10.69
C TRP A 239 1.77 14.71 9.47
N PHE A 240 1.00 13.63 9.65
CA PHE A 240 0.09 13.09 8.67
C PHE A 240 -1.31 13.62 8.91
N ARG A 241 -1.79 14.47 7.99
CA ARG A 241 -3.12 15.08 8.07
C ARG A 241 -4.03 14.45 7.04
N LEU A 242 -5.22 14.03 7.48
CA LEU A 242 -6.23 13.51 6.56
C LEU A 242 -6.72 14.62 5.64
N VAL A 243 -6.94 14.26 4.38
CA VAL A 243 -7.38 15.21 3.36
C VAL A 243 -8.45 14.62 2.45
N ARG A 244 -9.23 15.50 1.84
CA ARG A 244 -10.15 15.20 0.75
C ARG A 244 -9.65 15.84 -0.55
N LEU A 245 -9.75 15.12 -1.65
CA LEU A 245 -9.50 15.64 -2.99
C LEU A 245 -10.59 16.62 -3.38
N ARG A 246 -10.19 17.67 -4.08
CA ARG A 246 -11.07 18.67 -4.68
C ARG A 246 -11.07 18.51 -6.20
N ASP A 247 -12.12 19.00 -6.85
CA ASP A 247 -12.28 18.88 -8.31
C ASP A 247 -11.16 19.59 -9.10
N ASP A 248 -10.49 20.56 -8.48
CA ASP A 248 -9.34 21.29 -9.05
C ASP A 248 -7.99 20.54 -8.91
N GLY A 249 -8.01 19.31 -8.38
CA GLY A 249 -6.81 18.49 -8.15
C GLY A 249 -6.00 18.87 -6.90
N THR A 250 -6.47 19.86 -6.12
CA THR A 250 -5.90 20.19 -4.80
C THR A 250 -6.54 19.34 -3.71
N VAL A 251 -6.05 19.47 -2.47
CA VAL A 251 -6.63 18.76 -1.32
C VAL A 251 -7.02 19.73 -0.20
N GLU A 252 -8.11 19.46 0.51
CA GLU A 252 -8.50 20.16 1.73
C GLU A 252 -8.29 19.27 2.95
N VAL A 253 -7.72 19.85 4.00
CA VAL A 253 -7.51 19.13 5.26
C VAL A 253 -8.81 18.96 6.04
N GLU A 254 -9.06 17.72 6.46
CA GLU A 254 -10.18 17.37 7.32
C GLU A 254 -9.90 17.74 8.79
N SER A 255 -10.94 18.25 9.45
CA SER A 255 -10.94 18.44 10.90
C SER A 255 -11.32 17.14 11.59
N ASN A 256 -10.37 16.46 12.24
CA ASN A 256 -10.63 15.25 13.01
C ASN A 256 -10.71 15.53 14.52
N GLN A 257 -11.41 14.64 15.25
CA GLN A 257 -11.50 14.72 16.72
C GLN A 257 -10.39 13.95 17.45
N GLY A 258 -9.44 13.38 16.72
CA GLY A 258 -8.35 12.56 17.25
C GLY A 258 -8.05 11.39 16.33
N SER A 259 -7.06 10.56 16.69
CA SER A 259 -6.66 9.40 15.89
C SER A 259 -7.65 8.23 15.94
N GLY A 260 -8.60 8.25 16.88
CA GLY A 260 -9.71 7.30 16.96
C GLY A 260 -10.90 7.66 16.08
N ASP A 261 -10.89 8.83 15.43
CA ASP A 261 -11.99 9.33 14.61
C ASP A 261 -12.07 8.59 13.27
N LEU A 262 -12.74 7.44 13.31
CA LEU A 262 -12.97 6.59 12.15
C LEU A 262 -13.94 7.23 11.14
N ALA A 263 -14.84 8.12 11.59
CA ALA A 263 -15.81 8.77 10.73
C ALA A 263 -15.14 9.76 9.76
N THR A 264 -14.14 10.50 10.23
CA THR A 264 -13.32 11.37 9.39
C THR A 264 -12.42 10.56 8.48
N LEU A 265 -11.82 9.47 8.99
CA LEU A 265 -11.02 8.56 8.16
C LEU A 265 -11.83 8.03 6.97
N ALA A 266 -13.05 7.53 7.21
CA ALA A 266 -13.92 6.95 6.19
C ALA A 266 -14.37 7.95 5.10
N ARG A 267 -14.31 9.26 5.34
CA ARG A 267 -14.68 10.32 4.39
C ARG A 267 -13.48 10.99 3.72
N SER A 268 -12.27 10.63 4.13
CA SER A 268 -11.02 11.16 3.56
C SER A 268 -10.59 10.34 2.35
N ASP A 269 -9.88 10.98 1.42
CA ASP A 269 -9.31 10.31 0.24
C ASP A 269 -7.85 9.87 0.44
N GLY A 270 -7.22 10.36 1.51
CA GLY A 270 -5.85 10.05 1.86
C GLY A 270 -5.32 10.93 2.98
N PHE A 271 -4.00 11.05 3.04
CA PHE A 271 -3.31 11.99 3.92
C PHE A 271 -2.14 12.66 3.23
N VAL A 272 -1.76 13.82 3.75
CA VAL A 272 -0.52 14.52 3.38
C VAL A 272 0.52 14.40 4.47
N GLU A 273 1.79 14.30 4.09
CA GLU A 273 2.94 14.31 4.99
C GLU A 273 3.51 15.72 5.11
N ILE A 274 3.43 16.31 6.30
CA ILE A 274 4.02 17.62 6.60
C ILE A 274 5.32 17.40 7.37
N SER A 275 6.42 17.99 6.90
CA SER A 275 7.72 17.85 7.55
C SER A 275 7.77 18.62 8.87
N PRO A 276 8.64 18.25 9.81
CA PRO A 276 8.85 19.00 11.04
C PRO A 276 9.09 20.50 10.78
N GLY A 277 8.36 21.36 11.47
CA GLY A 277 8.49 22.82 11.39
C GLY A 277 7.85 23.47 10.14
N GLU A 278 7.37 22.70 9.18
CA GLU A 278 6.69 23.23 7.99
C GLU A 278 5.23 23.64 8.28
N GLU A 279 4.73 24.59 7.49
CA GLU A 279 3.30 24.89 7.44
C GLU A 279 2.55 23.79 6.71
N THR A 280 1.28 23.56 7.08
CA THR A 280 0.42 22.63 6.33
C THR A 280 0.04 23.18 4.95
N ARG A 281 -0.03 24.51 4.79
CA ARG A 281 -0.36 25.13 3.51
C ARG A 281 0.87 25.07 2.59
N GLY A 282 0.70 24.51 1.41
CA GLY A 282 1.80 24.37 0.46
C GLY A 282 1.67 23.08 -0.35
N TYR A 283 2.77 22.66 -0.97
CA TYR A 283 2.84 21.40 -1.70
C TYR A 283 3.44 20.32 -0.82
N HIS A 284 2.69 19.26 -0.54
CA HIS A 284 3.14 18.17 0.34
C HIS A 284 2.93 16.80 -0.32
N PRO A 285 3.79 15.80 -0.01
CA PRO A 285 3.56 14.43 -0.46
C PRO A 285 2.17 13.94 -0.05
N PHE A 286 1.44 13.39 -1.01
CA PHE A 286 0.09 12.88 -0.84
C PHE A 286 0.06 11.36 -0.96
N PHE A 287 -0.62 10.74 -0.01
CA PHE A 287 -0.82 9.30 0.08
C PHE A 287 -2.32 9.03 0.02
N ALA A 288 -2.82 8.74 -1.18
CA ALA A 288 -4.17 8.23 -1.36
C ALA A 288 -4.32 6.87 -0.65
N TRP A 289 -5.51 6.58 -0.13
CA TRP A 289 -5.83 5.28 0.45
C TRP A 289 -5.64 4.13 -0.53
#